data_AF-A0A0D0F3W6-F1
#
_entry.id   AF-A0A0D0F3W6-F1
#
_cell.length_a   1.000
_cell.length_b   1.000
_cell.length_c   1.000
_cell.angle_alpha   90.00
_cell.angle_beta   90.00
_cell.angle_gamma   90.00
#
_symmetry.space_group_name_H-M   'P 1'
#
loop_
_entity.id
_entity.type
_entity.pdbx_description
1 polymer ?
#
loop_
_entity_poly.entity_id
_entity_poly.type
_entity_poly.pdbx_seq_one_letter_code
_entity_poly.pdbx_strand_id
1 'polypeptide(L)'
;MDRKDNFTNIKHLYNRAGFGIAYPDLLQLSKRKISKAIKGLLTVSNQGTELTVITPDEFKQQQLILSGLNGKKELSPDEKQQREDITKARNEKSRELNLSWIQRMITTENPLLEKMTLFWHGHFACRSNNPFYAQQLNNIQRNNALGNFKTLLLEVSRSPAMLDYLNNQQNRKGHPNENFSRELMELFTLGRGNYTENDIKEAARSFTGWAYNKSGDFEFNQRAHDEKEKTFFGQTGTFDGEAIIDRILARPETATFICRKLYIFFVNDTPDENHVKELAGHFYEQKYDISALMNSLFSAEWFYSKTNTGNKIKSPVEFLVNLSREFYVTYSKPQILIQLQSSLGQYLFNPPNVAGWPGGKTWIDSSSLMLRLKIPSLVLNDGILDFDGKADPEDEAVIALNKKQKPRPVRSYINAKADWSKFLACFPKDMKQTELAAFLLEPPVDKKISDVIASNIKLKNTAIAVTSMPEYQLC
;
A
#
# COMPACT_ATOMS: atom_id res chain seq x y z
N MET A 1 15.01 29.24 -8.64
CA MET A 1 14.93 28.50 -7.36
C MET A 1 16.27 28.64 -6.69
N ASP A 2 16.33 29.29 -5.53
CA ASP A 2 17.56 29.37 -4.78
C ASP A 2 17.91 27.99 -4.15
N ARG A 3 19.11 27.83 -3.60
CA ARG A 3 19.55 26.54 -3.04
C ARG A 3 18.71 26.12 -1.81
N LYS A 4 18.14 27.06 -1.07
CA LYS A 4 17.33 26.82 0.12
C LYS A 4 15.93 26.35 -0.27
N ASP A 5 15.31 26.97 -1.26
CA ASP A 5 14.05 26.53 -1.87
C ASP A 5 14.18 25.11 -2.41
N ASN A 6 15.27 24.80 -3.12
CA ASN A 6 15.51 23.47 -3.65
C ASN A 6 15.70 22.42 -2.54
N PHE A 7 16.31 22.79 -1.40
CA PHE A 7 16.43 21.90 -0.25
C PHE A 7 15.06 21.51 0.31
N THR A 8 14.18 22.49 0.52
CA THR A 8 12.82 22.23 0.99
C THR A 8 12.03 21.40 -0.04
N ASN A 9 12.15 21.69 -1.33
CA ASN A 9 11.43 20.97 -2.37
C ASN A 9 11.90 19.52 -2.54
N ILE A 10 13.20 19.24 -2.42
CA ILE A 10 13.71 17.85 -2.44
C ILE A 10 13.22 17.09 -1.21
N LYS A 11 13.23 17.70 -0.02
CA LYS A 11 12.70 17.08 1.18
C LYS A 11 11.21 16.74 1.00
N HIS A 12 10.42 17.70 0.54
CA HIS A 12 9.00 17.49 0.24
C HIS A 12 8.80 16.33 -0.75
N LEU A 13 9.54 16.36 -1.86
CA LEU A 13 9.48 15.32 -2.88
C LEU A 13 9.73 13.93 -2.29
N TYR A 14 10.74 13.72 -1.46
CA TYR A 14 11.04 12.40 -0.88
C TYR A 14 10.10 12.00 0.27
N ASN A 15 9.53 12.97 0.98
CA ASN A 15 8.46 12.72 1.93
C ASN A 15 7.18 12.22 1.23
N ARG A 16 6.88 12.72 0.03
CA ARG A 16 5.74 12.29 -0.80
C ARG A 16 5.99 11.02 -1.59
N ALA A 17 7.08 11.00 -2.36
CA ALA A 17 7.44 9.95 -3.29
C ALA A 17 8.09 8.74 -2.59
N GLY A 18 8.34 8.82 -1.29
CA GLY A 18 9.02 7.78 -0.54
C GLY A 18 8.58 7.70 0.91
N PHE A 19 9.54 7.41 1.78
CA PHE A 19 9.37 7.29 3.23
C PHE A 19 10.35 8.20 3.96
N GLY A 20 10.62 9.38 3.41
CA GLY A 20 11.62 10.33 3.88
C GLY A 20 12.98 10.19 3.18
N ILE A 21 13.95 10.98 3.65
CA ILE A 21 15.29 11.08 3.08
C ILE A 21 16.31 11.36 4.17
N ALA A 22 17.45 10.66 4.16
CA ALA A 22 18.53 10.93 5.10
C ALA A 22 19.16 12.30 4.82
N TYR A 23 19.56 13.01 5.88
CA TYR A 23 20.13 14.35 5.77
C TYR A 23 21.32 14.49 4.79
N PRO A 24 22.30 13.56 4.72
CA PRO A 24 23.40 13.65 3.77
C PRO A 24 22.93 13.57 2.32
N ASP A 25 21.97 12.70 2.02
CA ASP A 25 21.41 12.52 0.68
C ASP A 25 20.63 13.77 0.27
N LEU A 26 19.84 14.33 1.20
CA LEU A 26 19.15 15.59 0.99
C LEU A 26 20.13 16.72 0.67
N LEU A 27 21.22 16.87 1.42
CA LEU A 27 22.26 17.87 1.14
C LEU A 27 22.92 17.68 -0.22
N GLN A 28 23.15 16.44 -0.65
CA GLN A 28 23.75 16.14 -1.95
C GLN A 28 22.78 16.45 -3.10
N LEU A 29 21.54 15.98 -3.00
CA LEU A 29 20.52 16.18 -4.03
C LEU A 29 20.11 17.65 -4.16
N SER A 30 20.10 18.41 -3.06
CA SER A 30 19.79 19.84 -3.06
C SER A 30 20.80 20.70 -3.85
N LYS A 31 21.98 20.15 -4.17
CA LYS A 31 22.98 20.81 -5.05
C LYS A 31 22.68 20.60 -6.54
N ARG A 32 21.72 19.74 -6.88
CA ARG A 32 21.33 19.40 -8.25
C ARG A 32 19.95 19.96 -8.56
N LYS A 33 19.62 20.11 -9.85
CA LYS A 33 18.25 20.47 -10.26
C LYS A 33 17.27 19.40 -9.80
N ILE A 34 16.09 19.79 -9.31
CA ILE A 34 15.05 18.87 -8.83
C ILE A 34 14.64 17.82 -9.86
N SER A 35 14.65 18.16 -11.15
CA SER A 35 14.40 17.22 -12.24
C SER A 35 15.36 16.03 -12.27
N LYS A 36 16.59 16.16 -11.76
CA LYS A 36 17.52 15.03 -11.61
C LYS A 36 17.12 14.10 -10.46
N ALA A 37 16.56 14.64 -9.39
CA ALA A 37 16.03 13.85 -8.28
C ALA A 37 14.76 13.10 -8.69
N ILE A 38 13.84 13.77 -9.40
CA ILE A 38 12.64 13.15 -9.98
C ILE A 38 13.03 12.01 -10.92
N LYS A 39 13.96 12.26 -11.86
CA LYS A 39 14.48 11.20 -12.73
C LYS A 39 15.11 10.05 -11.94
N GLY A 40 15.82 10.34 -10.86
CA GLY A 40 16.40 9.33 -9.98
C GLY A 40 15.33 8.44 -9.34
N LEU A 41 14.25 9.02 -8.82
CA LEU A 41 13.12 8.27 -8.24
C LEU A 41 12.41 7.37 -9.24
N LEU A 42 12.32 7.80 -10.51
CA LEU A 42 11.72 7.04 -11.60
C LEU A 42 12.66 5.96 -12.17
N THR A 43 13.96 6.05 -11.88
CA THR A 43 14.95 5.07 -12.34
C THR A 43 15.06 3.94 -11.33
N VAL A 44 14.47 2.79 -11.62
CA VAL A 44 14.51 1.63 -10.72
C VAL A 44 15.81 0.85 -10.88
N SER A 45 16.61 0.76 -9.82
CA SER A 45 17.71 -0.20 -9.72
C SER A 45 17.18 -1.56 -9.23
N ASN A 46 17.64 -2.68 -9.79
CA ASN A 46 17.34 -4.03 -9.27
C ASN A 46 15.84 -4.33 -9.10
N GLN A 47 15.04 -4.13 -10.15
CA GLN A 47 13.60 -4.43 -10.17
C GLN A 47 13.29 -5.91 -9.85
N GLY A 48 14.26 -6.82 -10.06
CA GLY A 48 14.08 -8.28 -10.11
C GLY A 48 14.15 -9.07 -8.79
N THR A 49 13.94 -8.49 -7.61
CA THR A 49 13.70 -9.30 -6.40
C THR A 49 12.23 -9.28 -6.03
N GLU A 50 11.50 -10.29 -6.48
CA GLU A 50 10.13 -10.56 -6.04
C GLU A 50 10.09 -10.77 -4.51
N LEU A 51 8.95 -10.51 -3.87
CA LEU A 51 8.71 -11.06 -2.53
C LEU A 51 8.46 -12.55 -2.69
N THR A 52 9.26 -13.37 -2.02
CA THR A 52 9.16 -14.83 -2.06
C THR A 52 9.21 -15.40 -0.65
N VAL A 53 8.06 -15.40 0.02
CA VAL A 53 7.83 -16.03 1.34
C VAL A 53 7.33 -17.46 1.18
N ILE A 54 6.65 -17.74 0.07
CA ILE A 54 6.20 -19.08 -0.33
C ILE A 54 6.68 -19.34 -1.75
N THR A 55 7.32 -20.48 -1.95
CA THR A 55 7.72 -20.96 -3.28
C THR A 55 6.56 -21.65 -4.00
N PRO A 56 6.55 -21.68 -5.35
CA PRO A 56 5.54 -22.40 -6.11
C PRO A 56 5.42 -23.89 -5.73
N ASP A 57 6.54 -24.54 -5.39
CA ASP A 57 6.54 -25.97 -5.03
C ASP A 57 5.93 -26.22 -3.66
N GLU A 58 6.28 -25.41 -2.65
CA GLU A 58 5.61 -25.44 -1.32
C GLU A 58 4.11 -25.21 -1.47
N PHE A 59 3.70 -24.23 -2.30
CA PHE A 59 2.29 -23.97 -2.56
C PHE A 59 1.59 -25.17 -3.20
N LYS A 60 2.16 -25.76 -4.25
CA LYS A 60 1.58 -26.92 -4.94
C LYS A 60 1.42 -28.13 -4.01
N GLN A 61 2.41 -28.39 -3.17
CA GLN A 61 2.35 -29.49 -2.18
C GLN A 61 1.21 -29.28 -1.18
N GLN A 62 1.11 -28.08 -0.57
CA GLN A 62 0.02 -27.76 0.36
C GLN A 62 -1.35 -27.84 -0.32
N GLN A 63 -1.46 -27.34 -1.55
CA GLN A 63 -2.72 -27.33 -2.29
C GLN A 63 -3.17 -28.73 -2.71
N LEU A 64 -2.24 -29.64 -3.03
CA LEU A 64 -2.55 -31.04 -3.31
C LEU A 64 -3.13 -31.73 -2.08
N ILE A 65 -2.51 -31.55 -0.91
CA ILE A 65 -3.00 -32.11 0.36
C ILE A 65 -4.40 -31.59 0.67
N LEU A 66 -4.59 -30.26 0.64
CA LEU A 66 -5.91 -29.65 0.90
C LEU A 66 -6.98 -30.11 -0.09
N SER A 67 -6.63 -30.28 -1.36
CA SER A 67 -7.57 -30.79 -2.36
C SER A 67 -8.01 -32.23 -2.04
N GLY A 68 -7.09 -33.08 -1.59
CA GLY A 68 -7.39 -34.44 -1.13
C GLY A 68 -8.28 -34.46 0.11
N LEU A 69 -8.03 -33.58 1.07
CA LEU A 69 -8.84 -33.43 2.28
C LEU A 69 -10.25 -32.91 1.96
N ASN A 70 -10.37 -31.84 1.17
CA ASN A 70 -11.66 -31.22 0.84
C ASN A 70 -12.55 -32.11 -0.06
N GLY A 71 -11.97 -33.11 -0.74
CA GLY A 71 -12.73 -34.09 -1.51
C GLY A 71 -13.44 -35.16 -0.68
N LYS A 72 -13.15 -35.26 0.63
CA LYS A 72 -13.74 -36.26 1.53
C LYS A 72 -15.01 -35.71 2.19
N LYS A 73 -16.03 -36.56 2.31
CA LYS A 73 -17.29 -36.22 3.00
C LYS A 73 -17.10 -36.09 4.52
N GLU A 74 -16.28 -36.96 5.09
CA GLU A 74 -15.92 -36.96 6.50
C GLU A 74 -14.40 -37.09 6.64
N LEU A 75 -13.84 -36.36 7.59
CA LEU A 75 -12.41 -36.36 7.89
C LEU A 75 -12.16 -37.13 9.18
N SER A 76 -11.13 -37.99 9.17
CA SER A 76 -10.61 -38.62 10.39
C SER A 76 -10.05 -37.54 11.35
N PRO A 77 -9.84 -37.86 12.64
CA PRO A 77 -9.18 -36.94 13.57
C PRO A 77 -7.83 -36.43 13.06
N ASP A 78 -7.00 -37.31 12.49
CA ASP A 78 -5.69 -36.96 11.95
C ASP A 78 -5.78 -36.03 10.73
N GLU A 79 -6.79 -36.23 9.89
CA GLU A 79 -7.04 -35.40 8.71
C GLU A 79 -7.57 -34.01 9.08
N LYS A 80 -8.37 -33.91 10.14
CA LYS A 80 -8.78 -32.63 10.72
C LYS A 80 -7.56 -31.90 11.27
N GLN A 81 -6.70 -32.58 12.02
CA GLN A 81 -5.46 -32.01 12.54
C GLN A 81 -4.55 -31.53 11.39
N GLN A 82 -4.38 -32.33 10.35
CA GLN A 82 -3.58 -31.95 9.18
C GLN A 82 -4.12 -30.68 8.49
N ARG A 83 -5.45 -30.55 8.36
CA ARG A 83 -6.08 -29.35 7.81
C ARG A 83 -5.85 -28.12 8.69
N GLU A 84 -5.93 -28.29 10.01
CA GLU A 84 -5.67 -27.24 10.99
C GLU A 84 -4.20 -26.78 10.93
N ASP A 85 -3.26 -27.72 10.84
CA ASP A 85 -1.83 -27.43 10.71
C ASP A 85 -1.51 -26.63 9.45
N ILE A 86 -2.10 -26.99 8.31
CA ILE A 86 -1.94 -26.22 7.06
C ILE A 86 -2.53 -24.81 7.20
N THR A 87 -3.68 -24.68 7.86
CA THR A 87 -4.31 -23.38 8.10
C THR A 87 -3.41 -22.50 8.98
N LYS A 88 -2.84 -23.08 10.04
CA LYS A 88 -1.88 -22.40 10.92
C LYS A 88 -0.63 -21.95 10.16
N ALA A 89 -0.05 -22.84 9.34
CA ALA A 89 1.11 -22.52 8.52
C ALA A 89 0.81 -21.38 7.51
N ARG A 90 -0.39 -21.35 6.92
CA ARG A 90 -0.81 -20.23 6.05
C ARG A 90 -0.93 -18.92 6.81
N ASN A 91 -1.45 -18.93 8.03
CA ASN A 91 -1.54 -17.72 8.86
C ASN A 91 -0.13 -17.20 9.23
N GLU A 92 0.79 -18.10 9.60
CA GLU A 92 2.19 -17.75 9.85
C GLU A 92 2.87 -17.14 8.62
N LYS A 93 2.65 -17.73 7.44
CA LYS A 93 3.16 -17.20 6.17
C LYS A 93 2.53 -15.86 5.76
N SER A 94 1.27 -15.62 6.12
CA SER A 94 0.62 -14.32 5.89
C SER A 94 1.27 -13.21 6.73
N ARG A 95 1.59 -13.50 8.00
CA ARG A 95 2.36 -12.59 8.86
C ARG A 95 3.79 -12.37 8.35
N GLU A 96 4.46 -13.44 7.91
CA GLU A 96 5.80 -13.36 7.31
C GLU A 96 5.81 -12.50 6.04
N LEU A 97 4.79 -12.61 5.18
CA LEU A 97 4.61 -11.77 3.99
C LEU A 97 4.45 -10.29 4.35
N ASN A 98 3.61 -9.97 5.34
CA ASN A 98 3.47 -8.61 5.86
C ASN A 98 4.83 -8.04 6.31
N LEU A 99 5.52 -8.75 7.19
CA LEU A 99 6.80 -8.30 7.76
C LEU A 99 7.89 -8.19 6.69
N SER A 100 7.93 -9.10 5.72
CA SER A 100 8.89 -9.07 4.61
C SER A 100 8.71 -7.83 3.75
N TRP A 101 7.46 -7.43 3.46
CA TRP A 101 7.21 -6.22 2.68
C TRP A 101 7.48 -4.95 3.48
N ILE A 102 7.10 -4.89 4.76
CA ILE A 102 7.46 -3.78 5.65
C ILE A 102 8.98 -3.60 5.70
N GLN A 103 9.72 -4.69 5.89
CA GLN A 103 11.18 -4.65 5.92
C GLN A 103 11.76 -4.15 4.59
N ARG A 104 11.20 -4.59 3.46
CA ARG A 104 11.59 -4.07 2.13
C ARG A 104 11.35 -2.58 2.02
N MET A 105 10.20 -2.06 2.45
CA MET A 105 9.93 -0.61 2.45
C MET A 105 10.91 0.17 3.34
N ILE A 106 11.32 -0.40 4.48
CA ILE A 106 12.31 0.20 5.39
C ILE A 106 13.69 0.29 4.72
N THR A 107 14.13 -0.75 4.01
CA THR A 107 15.50 -0.86 3.49
C THR A 107 15.67 -0.53 2.02
N THR A 108 14.59 -0.32 1.26
CA THR A 108 14.65 -0.12 -0.20
C THR A 108 15.56 1.05 -0.62
N GLU A 109 16.21 0.88 -1.77
CA GLU A 109 16.88 1.95 -2.52
C GLU A 109 15.95 2.57 -3.57
N ASN A 110 14.77 1.97 -3.81
CA ASN A 110 13.77 2.41 -4.78
C ASN A 110 12.49 2.85 -4.04
N PRO A 111 12.52 3.99 -3.33
CA PRO A 111 11.40 4.38 -2.47
C PRO A 111 10.11 4.64 -3.27
N LEU A 112 10.18 5.22 -4.46
CA LEU A 112 9.00 5.46 -5.29
C LEU A 112 8.35 4.17 -5.78
N LEU A 113 9.15 3.15 -6.14
CA LEU A 113 8.63 1.83 -6.51
C LEU A 113 7.77 1.25 -5.39
N GLU A 114 8.27 1.24 -4.16
CA GLU A 114 7.53 0.70 -3.03
C GLU A 114 6.35 1.59 -2.63
N LYS A 115 6.48 2.93 -2.73
CA LYS A 115 5.40 3.88 -2.47
C LYS A 115 4.24 3.72 -3.46
N MET A 116 4.55 3.53 -4.75
CA MET A 116 3.55 3.23 -5.78
C MET A 116 2.95 1.83 -5.60
N THR A 117 3.75 0.84 -5.19
CA THR A 117 3.22 -0.49 -4.84
C THR A 117 2.23 -0.39 -3.69
N LEU A 118 2.51 0.41 -2.65
CA LEU A 118 1.58 0.67 -1.55
C LEU A 118 0.29 1.36 -2.02
N PHE A 119 0.39 2.33 -2.95
CA PHE A 119 -0.77 2.94 -3.58
C PHE A 119 -1.62 1.90 -4.32
N TRP A 120 -1.01 1.08 -5.18
CA TRP A 120 -1.72 0.05 -5.96
C TRP A 120 -2.31 -1.05 -5.08
N HIS A 121 -1.64 -1.42 -3.99
CA HIS A 121 -2.15 -2.34 -2.98
C HIS A 121 -3.41 -1.82 -2.28
N GLY A 122 -3.48 -0.49 -2.06
CA GLY A 122 -4.69 0.17 -1.57
C GLY A 122 -5.78 0.34 -2.63
N HIS A 123 -5.39 0.57 -3.90
CA HIS A 123 -6.31 0.77 -5.02
C HIS A 123 -7.00 -0.53 -5.44
N PHE A 124 -6.22 -1.60 -5.64
CA PHE A 124 -6.67 -2.96 -5.95
C PHE A 124 -6.76 -3.78 -4.67
N ALA A 125 -7.48 -3.27 -3.68
CA ALA A 125 -7.60 -3.87 -2.37
C ALA A 125 -8.24 -5.26 -2.48
N CYS A 126 -7.49 -6.27 -2.06
CA CYS A 126 -7.90 -7.66 -2.13
C CYS A 126 -7.49 -8.37 -0.84
N ARG A 127 -8.46 -9.01 -0.17
CA ARG A 127 -8.17 -9.92 0.95
C ARG A 127 -8.07 -11.33 0.40
N SER A 128 -6.98 -12.04 0.71
CA SER A 128 -6.83 -13.46 0.35
C SER A 128 -6.49 -14.28 1.58
N ASN A 129 -7.18 -15.42 1.75
CA ASN A 129 -6.84 -16.41 2.77
C ASN A 129 -5.68 -17.33 2.34
N ASN A 130 -5.11 -17.09 1.15
CA ASN A 130 -3.96 -17.80 0.64
C ASN A 130 -2.78 -16.82 0.48
N PRO A 131 -1.77 -16.88 1.37
CA PRO A 131 -0.61 -15.98 1.30
C PRO A 131 0.16 -16.05 -0.03
N PHE A 132 0.12 -17.18 -0.75
CA PHE A 132 0.76 -17.29 -2.06
C PHE A 132 0.06 -16.39 -3.11
N TYR A 133 -1.27 -16.34 -3.10
CA TYR A 133 -2.04 -15.48 -4.00
C TYR A 133 -1.87 -13.99 -3.65
N ALA A 134 -1.84 -13.66 -2.36
CA ALA A 134 -1.54 -12.29 -1.89
C ALA A 134 -0.14 -11.84 -2.31
N GLN A 135 0.86 -12.72 -2.19
CA GLN A 135 2.23 -12.49 -2.65
C GLN A 135 2.29 -12.24 -4.17
N GLN A 136 1.66 -13.10 -4.97
CA GLN A 136 1.59 -12.95 -6.43
C GLN A 136 0.97 -11.60 -6.83
N LEU A 137 -0.15 -11.21 -6.21
CA LEU A 137 -0.80 -9.93 -6.50
C LEU A 137 0.10 -8.74 -6.14
N ASN A 138 0.80 -8.78 -5.02
CA ASN A 138 1.73 -7.72 -4.65
C ASN A 138 2.94 -7.63 -5.59
N ASN A 139 3.46 -8.77 -6.04
CA ASN A 139 4.53 -8.80 -7.05
C ASN A 139 4.03 -8.23 -8.40
N ILE A 140 2.81 -8.53 -8.84
CA ILE A 140 2.18 -7.90 -10.02
C ILE A 140 2.11 -6.38 -9.86
N GLN A 141 1.60 -5.91 -8.72
CA GLN A 141 1.48 -4.48 -8.42
C GLN A 141 2.85 -3.80 -8.42
N ARG A 142 3.87 -4.45 -7.84
CA ARG A 142 5.23 -3.93 -7.77
C ARG A 142 5.91 -3.90 -9.14
N ASN A 143 5.82 -4.98 -9.91
CA ASN A 143 6.44 -5.09 -11.22
C ASN A 143 5.89 -4.03 -12.20
N ASN A 144 4.61 -3.70 -12.07
CA ASN A 144 3.93 -2.71 -12.90
C ASN A 144 3.78 -1.32 -12.24
N ALA A 145 4.35 -1.10 -11.04
CA ALA A 145 4.02 0.07 -10.22
C ALA A 145 4.31 1.41 -10.92
N LEU A 146 5.32 1.42 -11.80
CA LEU A 146 5.75 2.54 -12.63
C LEU A 146 5.65 2.21 -14.14
N GLY A 147 4.96 1.13 -14.50
CA GLY A 147 4.80 0.66 -15.87
C GLY A 147 3.59 1.28 -16.58
N ASN A 148 2.82 0.45 -17.28
CA ASN A 148 1.58 0.87 -17.95
C ASN A 148 0.36 0.39 -17.17
N PHE A 149 -0.64 1.26 -16.97
CA PHE A 149 -1.85 0.91 -16.21
C PHE A 149 -2.70 -0.15 -16.91
N LYS A 150 -2.71 -0.24 -18.25
CA LYS A 150 -3.41 -1.32 -18.96
C LYS A 150 -2.84 -2.68 -18.56
N THR A 151 -1.52 -2.80 -18.57
CA THR A 151 -0.83 -4.03 -18.17
C THR A 151 -1.13 -4.36 -16.71
N LEU A 152 -0.98 -3.39 -15.81
CA LEU A 152 -1.31 -3.57 -14.39
C LEU A 152 -2.76 -4.04 -14.20
N LEU A 153 -3.72 -3.37 -14.83
CA LEU A 153 -5.14 -3.69 -14.72
C LEU A 153 -5.44 -5.10 -15.23
N LEU A 154 -4.86 -5.48 -16.36
CA LEU A 154 -5.03 -6.82 -16.93
C LEU A 154 -4.43 -7.92 -16.03
N GLU A 155 -3.21 -7.74 -15.55
CA GLU A 155 -2.55 -8.72 -14.69
C GLU A 155 -3.24 -8.86 -13.33
N VAL A 156 -3.68 -7.75 -12.73
CA VAL A 156 -4.48 -7.78 -11.50
C VAL A 156 -5.79 -8.53 -11.74
N SER A 157 -6.49 -8.24 -12.85
CA SER A 157 -7.75 -8.91 -13.23
C SER A 157 -7.61 -10.41 -13.44
N ARG A 158 -6.41 -10.89 -13.78
CA ARG A 158 -6.07 -12.30 -13.98
C ARG A 158 -5.51 -12.98 -12.74
N SER A 159 -5.17 -12.22 -11.70
CA SER A 159 -4.54 -12.76 -10.50
C SER A 159 -5.50 -13.71 -9.77
N PRO A 160 -5.02 -14.85 -9.23
CA PRO A 160 -5.85 -15.76 -8.46
C PRO A 160 -6.52 -15.07 -7.26
N ALA A 161 -5.81 -14.14 -6.61
CA ALA A 161 -6.35 -13.37 -5.49
C ALA A 161 -7.61 -12.60 -5.90
N MET A 162 -7.56 -11.84 -7.01
CA MET A 162 -8.69 -11.03 -7.46
C MET A 162 -9.84 -11.88 -8.01
N LEU A 163 -9.52 -12.92 -8.78
CA LEU A 163 -10.51 -13.86 -9.33
C LEU A 163 -11.28 -14.61 -8.23
N ASP A 164 -10.60 -14.99 -7.14
CA ASP A 164 -11.22 -15.61 -5.98
C ASP A 164 -12.03 -14.59 -5.17
N TYR A 165 -11.41 -13.45 -4.81
CA TYR A 165 -12.02 -12.42 -3.96
C TYR A 165 -13.31 -11.85 -4.53
N LEU A 166 -13.37 -11.67 -5.85
CA LEU A 166 -14.55 -11.16 -6.55
C LEU A 166 -15.41 -12.26 -7.18
N ASN A 167 -15.21 -13.52 -6.81
CA ASN A 167 -16.00 -14.69 -7.20
C ASN A 167 -16.07 -14.94 -8.71
N ASN A 168 -15.06 -14.53 -9.48
CA ASN A 168 -15.03 -14.76 -10.93
C ASN A 168 -14.77 -16.23 -11.30
N GLN A 169 -14.22 -17.05 -10.39
CA GLN A 169 -14.16 -18.53 -10.58
C GLN A 169 -15.53 -19.17 -10.84
N GLN A 170 -16.60 -18.52 -10.38
CA GLN A 170 -17.98 -18.98 -10.53
C GLN A 170 -18.67 -18.35 -11.76
N ASN A 171 -18.01 -17.40 -12.43
CA ASN A 171 -18.55 -16.67 -13.57
C ASN A 171 -18.53 -17.52 -14.86
N ARG A 172 -19.69 -18.01 -15.29
CA ARG A 172 -19.81 -18.95 -16.42
C ARG A 172 -20.98 -18.57 -17.31
N LYS A 173 -20.91 -18.95 -18.58
CA LYS A 173 -22.00 -18.73 -19.55
C LYS A 173 -23.34 -19.24 -19.00
N GLY A 174 -24.39 -18.43 -19.17
CA GLY A 174 -25.72 -18.68 -18.61
C GLY A 174 -25.92 -18.24 -17.15
N HIS A 175 -24.84 -18.06 -16.38
CA HIS A 175 -24.86 -17.58 -15.00
C HIS A 175 -23.75 -16.53 -14.78
N PRO A 176 -23.84 -15.35 -15.42
CA PRO A 176 -22.83 -14.31 -15.28
C PRO A 176 -22.79 -13.79 -13.83
N ASN A 177 -21.59 -13.63 -13.28
CA ASN A 177 -21.38 -13.01 -11.96
C ASN A 177 -20.89 -11.56 -12.15
N GLU A 178 -21.73 -10.62 -11.74
CA GLU A 178 -21.50 -9.18 -11.95
C GLU A 178 -20.47 -8.57 -11.01
N ASN A 179 -20.10 -9.26 -9.93
CA ASN A 179 -19.30 -8.68 -8.84
C ASN A 179 -17.96 -8.11 -9.36
N PHE A 180 -17.17 -8.93 -10.08
CA PHE A 180 -15.90 -8.46 -10.66
C PHE A 180 -16.09 -7.26 -11.59
N SER A 181 -17.08 -7.30 -12.50
CA SER A 181 -17.32 -6.22 -13.47
C SER A 181 -17.80 -4.93 -12.83
N ARG A 182 -18.61 -5.03 -11.76
CA ARG A 182 -19.04 -3.88 -10.97
C ARG A 182 -17.85 -3.21 -10.30
N GLU A 183 -17.01 -3.96 -9.60
CA GLU A 183 -15.84 -3.40 -8.92
C GLU A 183 -14.79 -2.86 -9.92
N LEU A 184 -14.60 -3.55 -11.05
CA LEU A 184 -13.73 -3.09 -12.13
C LEU A 184 -14.11 -1.67 -12.58
N MET A 185 -15.39 -1.44 -12.87
CA MET A 185 -15.86 -0.12 -13.33
C MET A 185 -15.99 0.88 -12.18
N GLU A 186 -16.46 0.46 -11.02
CA GLU A 186 -16.79 1.35 -9.91
C GLU A 186 -15.59 1.81 -9.10
N LEU A 187 -14.72 0.88 -8.69
CA LEU A 187 -13.67 1.14 -7.70
C LEU A 187 -12.27 1.17 -8.31
N PHE A 188 -12.08 0.51 -9.45
CA PHE A 188 -10.78 0.36 -10.08
C PHE A 188 -10.57 1.23 -11.32
N THR A 189 -11.64 1.69 -12.00
CA THR A 189 -11.46 2.43 -13.27
C THR A 189 -12.31 3.69 -13.41
N LEU A 190 -13.61 3.60 -13.63
CA LEU A 190 -14.43 4.73 -14.08
C LEU A 190 -14.98 5.56 -12.92
N GLY A 191 -15.19 4.95 -11.76
CA GLY A 191 -15.95 5.58 -10.68
C GLY A 191 -17.45 5.52 -10.90
N ARG A 192 -18.22 5.64 -9.81
CA ARG A 192 -19.69 5.64 -9.84
C ARG A 192 -20.24 6.71 -10.79
N GLY A 193 -21.29 6.36 -11.52
CA GLY A 193 -22.03 7.27 -12.41
C GLY A 193 -21.53 7.33 -13.85
N ASN A 194 -20.47 6.59 -14.20
CA ASN A 194 -19.88 6.59 -15.54
C ASN A 194 -20.20 5.34 -16.38
N TYR A 195 -21.08 4.47 -15.87
CA TYR A 195 -21.54 3.24 -16.51
C TYR A 195 -23.01 2.98 -16.16
N THR A 196 -23.68 2.14 -16.96
CA THR A 196 -25.04 1.67 -16.70
C THR A 196 -25.04 0.28 -16.07
N GLU A 197 -26.19 -0.12 -15.50
CA GLU A 197 -26.39 -1.49 -15.02
C GLU A 197 -26.30 -2.53 -16.16
N ASN A 198 -26.66 -2.14 -17.39
CA ASN A 198 -26.48 -3.00 -18.55
C ASN A 198 -25.00 -3.21 -18.88
N ASP A 199 -24.17 -2.17 -18.78
CA ASP A 199 -22.73 -2.30 -19.00
C ASP A 199 -22.10 -3.30 -18.02
N ILE A 200 -22.57 -3.34 -16.76
CA ILE A 200 -22.12 -4.32 -15.75
C ILE A 200 -22.44 -5.75 -16.17
N LYS A 201 -23.68 -6.00 -16.60
CA LYS A 201 -24.13 -7.32 -17.05
C LYS A 201 -23.35 -7.80 -18.27
N GLU A 202 -23.16 -6.91 -19.23
CA GLU A 202 -22.50 -7.23 -20.50
C GLU A 202 -20.99 -7.44 -20.29
N ALA A 203 -20.36 -6.64 -19.43
CA ALA A 203 -19.00 -6.91 -18.98
C ALA A 203 -18.90 -8.25 -18.22
N ALA A 204 -19.85 -8.57 -17.33
CA ALA A 204 -19.83 -9.83 -16.59
C ALA A 204 -19.85 -11.05 -17.52
N ARG A 205 -20.66 -10.98 -18.59
CA ARG A 205 -20.69 -11.99 -19.66
C ARG A 205 -19.33 -12.10 -20.34
N SER A 206 -18.63 -11.00 -20.61
CA SER A 206 -17.29 -11.00 -21.21
C SER A 206 -16.20 -11.62 -20.33
N PHE A 207 -16.34 -11.59 -19.00
CA PHE A 207 -15.39 -12.23 -18.07
C PHE A 207 -15.72 -13.69 -17.75
N THR A 208 -16.78 -14.25 -18.32
CA THR A 208 -17.11 -15.68 -18.14
C THR A 208 -15.97 -16.56 -18.62
N GLY A 209 -15.64 -17.61 -17.84
CA GLY A 209 -14.55 -18.53 -18.17
C GLY A 209 -13.14 -18.05 -17.80
N TRP A 210 -12.96 -16.80 -17.35
CA TRP A 210 -11.69 -16.36 -16.73
C TRP A 210 -11.55 -17.01 -15.35
N ALA A 211 -10.48 -17.78 -15.18
CA ALA A 211 -10.30 -18.61 -14.02
C ALA A 211 -8.83 -18.75 -13.61
N TYR A 212 -8.57 -19.49 -12.53
CA TYR A 212 -7.24 -19.97 -12.18
C TYR A 212 -7.24 -21.47 -11.86
N ASN A 213 -6.12 -22.11 -12.17
CA ASN A 213 -5.91 -23.55 -12.00
C ASN A 213 -5.43 -23.91 -10.58
N LYS A 214 -5.27 -25.20 -10.28
CA LYS A 214 -4.79 -25.67 -8.96
C LYS A 214 -3.35 -25.23 -8.62
N SER A 215 -2.56 -24.87 -9.62
CA SER A 215 -1.20 -24.33 -9.47
C SER A 215 -1.18 -22.82 -9.20
N GLY A 216 -2.34 -22.15 -9.21
CA GLY A 216 -2.43 -20.71 -9.00
C GLY A 216 -2.04 -19.90 -10.23
N ASP A 217 -2.17 -20.49 -11.43
CA ASP A 217 -1.97 -19.78 -12.68
C ASP A 217 -3.30 -19.45 -13.32
N PHE A 218 -3.39 -18.29 -13.99
CA PHE A 218 -4.55 -17.91 -14.79
C PHE A 218 -4.85 -18.95 -15.88
N GLU A 219 -6.12 -19.25 -16.08
CA GLU A 219 -6.61 -20.08 -17.18
C GLU A 219 -7.87 -19.47 -17.79
N PHE A 220 -8.05 -19.64 -19.10
CA PHE A 220 -9.28 -19.26 -19.79
C PHE A 220 -10.02 -20.51 -20.27
N ASN A 221 -11.20 -20.75 -19.70
CA ASN A 221 -12.05 -21.87 -20.07
C ASN A 221 -13.05 -21.47 -21.17
N GLN A 222 -12.67 -21.69 -22.42
CA GLN A 222 -13.51 -21.41 -23.59
C GLN A 222 -14.92 -22.02 -23.47
N ARG A 223 -15.04 -23.25 -22.95
CA ARG A 223 -16.33 -23.94 -22.84
C ARG A 223 -17.28 -23.25 -21.86
N ALA A 224 -16.75 -22.53 -20.89
CA ALA A 224 -17.49 -21.75 -19.91
C ALA A 224 -17.70 -20.29 -20.33
N HIS A 225 -17.10 -19.84 -21.44
CA HIS A 225 -17.25 -18.48 -21.93
C HIS A 225 -18.55 -18.29 -22.72
N ASP A 226 -19.17 -17.12 -22.56
CA ASP A 226 -20.30 -16.68 -23.36
C ASP A 226 -19.81 -16.00 -24.63
N GLU A 227 -19.85 -16.71 -25.75
CA GLU A 227 -19.41 -16.22 -27.07
C GLU A 227 -20.45 -15.34 -27.78
N LYS A 228 -21.66 -15.19 -27.22
CA LYS A 228 -22.71 -14.38 -27.86
C LYS A 228 -22.31 -12.90 -27.90
N GLU A 229 -22.97 -12.17 -28.81
CA GLU A 229 -22.85 -10.73 -28.90
C GLU A 229 -23.20 -10.04 -27.57
N LYS A 230 -22.47 -8.96 -27.31
CA LYS A 230 -22.58 -8.14 -26.11
C LYS A 230 -22.62 -6.68 -26.52
N THR A 231 -23.40 -5.88 -25.81
CA THR A 231 -23.47 -4.43 -26.04
C THR A 231 -22.90 -3.69 -24.84
N PHE A 232 -21.73 -3.07 -25.02
CA PHE A 232 -20.99 -2.39 -23.95
C PHE A 232 -20.62 -0.97 -24.40
N PHE A 233 -21.02 0.03 -23.60
CA PHE A 233 -20.89 1.46 -23.95
C PHE A 233 -21.41 1.80 -25.36
N GLY A 234 -22.57 1.24 -25.71
CA GLY A 234 -23.25 1.49 -26.99
C GLY A 234 -22.62 0.81 -28.21
N GLN A 235 -21.54 0.03 -28.02
CA GLN A 235 -20.93 -0.77 -29.09
C GLN A 235 -21.35 -2.22 -28.95
N THR A 236 -21.66 -2.88 -30.06
CA THR A 236 -22.04 -4.30 -30.08
C THR A 236 -20.95 -5.15 -30.73
N GLY A 237 -20.66 -6.30 -30.14
CA GLY A 237 -19.73 -7.28 -30.71
C GLY A 237 -19.49 -8.47 -29.77
N THR A 238 -18.68 -9.43 -30.21
CA THR A 238 -18.28 -10.59 -29.41
C THR A 238 -17.09 -10.22 -28.51
N PHE A 239 -17.34 -9.44 -27.46
CA PHE A 239 -16.28 -8.98 -26.56
C PHE A 239 -15.91 -10.02 -25.50
N ASP A 240 -14.62 -10.22 -25.28
CA ASP A 240 -14.03 -10.91 -24.13
C ASP A 240 -13.59 -9.91 -23.05
N GLY A 241 -13.02 -10.40 -21.95
CA GLY A 241 -12.59 -9.56 -20.84
C GLY A 241 -11.50 -8.55 -21.19
N GLU A 242 -10.58 -8.88 -22.12
CA GLU A 242 -9.56 -7.94 -22.59
C GLU A 242 -10.20 -6.81 -23.39
N ALA A 243 -11.13 -7.14 -24.29
CA ALA A 243 -11.87 -6.18 -25.10
C ALA A 243 -12.73 -5.22 -24.24
N ILE A 244 -13.24 -5.68 -23.09
CA ILE A 244 -13.92 -4.81 -22.10
C ILE A 244 -12.93 -3.86 -21.43
N ILE A 245 -11.78 -4.36 -20.97
CA ILE A 245 -10.73 -3.52 -20.37
C ILE A 245 -10.29 -2.43 -21.36
N ASP A 246 -10.08 -2.78 -22.63
CA ASP A 246 -9.70 -1.82 -23.67
C ASP A 246 -10.74 -0.73 -23.89
N ARG A 247 -12.02 -1.08 -23.84
CA ARG A 247 -13.13 -0.12 -23.97
C ARG A 247 -13.26 0.78 -22.76
N ILE A 248 -13.02 0.26 -21.56
CA ILE A 248 -12.95 1.07 -20.33
C ILE A 248 -11.79 2.07 -20.41
N LEU A 249 -10.62 1.64 -20.88
CA LEU A 249 -9.45 2.51 -21.00
C LEU A 249 -9.58 3.52 -22.15
N ALA A 250 -10.39 3.24 -23.17
CA ALA A 250 -10.72 4.21 -24.20
C ALA A 250 -11.52 5.42 -23.66
N ARG A 251 -12.08 5.33 -22.44
CA ARG A 251 -12.84 6.41 -21.81
C ARG A 251 -11.93 7.30 -20.93
N PRO A 252 -11.89 8.64 -21.16
CA PRO A 252 -11.05 9.55 -20.39
C PRO A 252 -11.42 9.65 -18.90
N GLU A 253 -12.63 9.23 -18.53
CA GLU A 253 -13.08 9.12 -17.15
C GLU A 253 -12.18 8.20 -16.32
N THR A 254 -11.62 7.14 -16.93
CA THR A 254 -10.66 6.26 -16.25
C THR A 254 -9.39 7.00 -15.86
N ALA A 255 -8.82 7.80 -16.76
CA ALA A 255 -7.65 8.62 -16.45
C ALA A 255 -7.95 9.64 -15.35
N THR A 256 -9.14 10.26 -15.38
CA THR A 256 -9.60 11.21 -14.35
C THR A 256 -9.73 10.56 -12.98
N PHE A 257 -10.31 9.36 -12.91
CA PHE A 257 -10.48 8.62 -11.67
C PHE A 257 -9.15 8.23 -11.04
N ILE A 258 -8.22 7.67 -11.83
CA ILE A 258 -6.89 7.28 -11.36
C ILE A 258 -6.08 8.50 -10.93
N CYS A 259 -6.05 9.57 -11.73
CA CYS A 259 -5.33 10.79 -11.40
C CYS A 259 -5.89 11.46 -10.13
N ARG A 260 -7.21 11.45 -9.91
CA ARG A 260 -7.79 11.95 -8.65
C ARG A 260 -7.31 11.15 -7.44
N LYS A 261 -7.29 9.81 -7.53
CA LYS A 261 -6.77 8.95 -6.45
C LYS A 261 -5.28 9.19 -6.19
N LEU A 262 -4.46 9.30 -7.24
CA LEU A 262 -3.03 9.61 -7.11
C LEU A 262 -2.80 11.01 -6.52
N TYR A 263 -3.57 12.01 -6.95
CA TYR A 263 -3.51 13.36 -6.39
C TYR A 263 -3.82 13.34 -4.89
N ILE A 264 -4.89 12.65 -4.50
CA ILE A 264 -5.24 12.49 -3.08
C ILE A 264 -4.12 11.80 -2.32
N PHE A 265 -3.50 10.78 -2.89
CA PHE A 265 -2.44 10.02 -2.23
C PHE A 265 -1.12 10.78 -2.10
N PHE A 266 -0.71 11.55 -3.12
CA PHE A 266 0.60 12.19 -3.17
C PHE A 266 0.61 13.69 -2.85
N VAL A 267 -0.53 14.37 -2.92
CA VAL A 267 -0.56 15.85 -2.93
C VAL A 267 -1.39 16.41 -1.80
N ASN A 268 -2.70 16.14 -1.79
CA ASN A 268 -3.63 16.79 -0.85
C ASN A 268 -4.91 15.97 -0.71
N ASP A 269 -5.41 15.79 0.52
CA ASP A 269 -6.67 15.10 0.78
C ASP A 269 -7.89 15.79 0.12
N THR A 270 -7.79 17.10 -0.12
CA THR A 270 -8.77 17.87 -0.90
C THR A 270 -8.24 18.05 -2.32
N PRO A 271 -8.81 17.35 -3.33
CA PRO A 271 -8.31 17.43 -4.69
C PRO A 271 -8.60 18.80 -5.33
N ASP A 272 -7.61 19.34 -6.04
CA ASP A 272 -7.83 20.44 -6.98
C ASP A 272 -8.23 19.87 -8.35
N GLU A 273 -9.48 20.09 -8.73
CA GLU A 273 -10.06 19.52 -9.94
C GLU A 273 -9.42 20.04 -11.25
N ASN A 274 -8.75 21.19 -11.24
CA ASN A 274 -8.01 21.67 -12.41
C ASN A 274 -6.72 20.87 -12.58
N HIS A 275 -5.95 20.68 -11.51
CA HIS A 275 -4.74 19.86 -11.54
C HIS A 275 -5.04 18.39 -11.83
N VAL A 276 -6.14 17.86 -11.30
CA VAL A 276 -6.60 16.48 -11.62
C VAL A 276 -6.89 16.35 -13.11
N LYS A 277 -7.59 17.31 -13.73
CA LYS A 277 -7.87 17.30 -15.17
C LYS A 277 -6.61 17.42 -16.02
N GLU A 278 -5.67 18.28 -15.62
CA GLU A 278 -4.36 18.43 -16.28
C GLU A 278 -3.61 17.08 -16.32
N LEU A 279 -3.47 16.44 -15.15
CA LEU A 279 -2.82 15.15 -15.02
C LEU A 279 -3.55 14.06 -15.80
N ALA A 280 -4.89 14.05 -15.76
CA ALA A 280 -5.72 13.08 -16.46
C ALA A 280 -5.58 13.19 -17.98
N GLY A 281 -5.58 14.41 -18.52
CA GLY A 281 -5.34 14.66 -19.93
C GLY A 281 -3.99 14.11 -20.36
N HIS A 282 -2.93 14.45 -19.61
CA HIS A 282 -1.59 13.94 -19.87
C HIS A 282 -1.53 12.40 -19.80
N PHE A 283 -2.10 11.80 -18.76
CA PHE A 283 -2.08 10.35 -18.57
C PHE A 283 -2.79 9.59 -19.69
N TYR A 284 -3.93 10.11 -20.14
CA TYR A 284 -4.69 9.55 -21.25
C TYR A 284 -3.91 9.68 -22.58
N GLU A 285 -3.32 10.84 -22.87
CA GLU A 285 -2.48 11.08 -24.05
C GLU A 285 -1.23 10.19 -24.09
N GLN A 286 -0.62 9.94 -22.93
CA GLN A 286 0.52 9.03 -22.77
C GLN A 286 0.10 7.55 -22.75
N LYS A 287 -1.14 7.23 -23.15
CA LYS A 287 -1.68 5.86 -23.21
C LYS A 287 -1.51 5.11 -21.89
N TYR A 288 -1.77 5.81 -20.79
CA TYR A 288 -1.68 5.31 -19.42
C TYR A 288 -0.29 4.86 -18.95
N ASP A 289 0.77 5.53 -19.41
CA ASP A 289 2.12 5.39 -18.84
C ASP A 289 2.19 6.03 -17.44
N ILE A 290 2.41 5.20 -16.42
CA ILE A 290 2.42 5.62 -15.02
C ILE A 290 3.69 6.41 -14.70
N SER A 291 4.84 6.04 -15.26
CA SER A 291 6.09 6.79 -15.08
C SER A 291 5.99 8.21 -15.63
N ALA A 292 5.38 8.39 -16.80
CA ALA A 292 5.13 9.69 -17.39
C ALA A 292 4.19 10.54 -16.51
N LEU A 293 3.10 9.95 -16.01
CA LEU A 293 2.19 10.61 -15.07
C LEU A 293 2.91 11.06 -13.79
N MET A 294 3.68 10.17 -13.16
CA MET A 294 4.42 10.52 -11.93
C MET A 294 5.48 11.59 -12.18
N ASN A 295 6.13 11.58 -13.35
CA ASN A 295 7.05 12.64 -13.76
C ASN A 295 6.32 14.00 -13.89
N SER A 296 5.14 14.02 -14.53
CA SER A 296 4.31 15.21 -14.66
C SER A 296 3.88 15.76 -13.30
N LEU A 297 3.35 14.91 -12.42
CA LEU A 297 2.93 15.26 -11.07
C LEU A 297 4.06 15.86 -10.24
N PHE A 298 5.23 15.21 -10.18
CA PHE A 298 6.35 15.70 -9.40
C PHE A 298 7.08 16.89 -10.03
N SER A 299 6.92 17.13 -11.33
CA SER A 299 7.53 18.30 -11.99
C SER A 299 6.69 19.57 -11.87
N ALA A 300 5.43 19.44 -11.46
CA ALA A 300 4.50 20.56 -11.40
C ALA A 300 4.87 21.56 -10.29
N GLU A 301 4.79 22.86 -10.58
CA GLU A 301 5.10 23.90 -9.58
C GLU A 301 4.13 23.88 -8.40
N TRP A 302 2.84 23.62 -8.67
CA TRP A 302 1.80 23.56 -7.64
C TRP A 302 2.03 22.44 -6.63
N PHE A 303 2.76 21.37 -6.99
CA PHE A 303 3.10 20.27 -6.08
C PHE A 303 3.93 20.77 -4.89
N TYR A 304 4.79 21.78 -5.12
CA TYR A 304 5.67 22.37 -4.11
C TYR A 304 5.09 23.62 -3.43
N SER A 305 3.83 23.96 -3.71
CA SER A 305 3.18 25.12 -3.11
C SER A 305 2.87 24.89 -1.62
N LYS A 306 2.79 25.98 -0.83
CA LYS A 306 2.53 25.90 0.61
C LYS A 306 1.24 25.17 0.99
N THR A 307 0.23 25.16 0.11
CA THR A 307 -1.03 24.45 0.35
C THR A 307 -0.88 22.93 0.23
N ASN A 308 0.20 22.46 -0.42
CA ASN A 308 0.49 21.06 -0.69
C ASN A 308 1.67 20.50 0.11
N THR A 309 2.31 21.31 0.96
CA THR A 309 3.40 20.88 1.84
C THR A 309 2.93 20.70 3.29
N GLY A 310 3.28 19.58 3.93
CA GLY A 310 2.98 19.33 5.34
C GLY A 310 1.48 19.30 5.68
N ASN A 311 0.63 18.98 4.70
CA ASN A 311 -0.83 19.03 4.79
C ASN A 311 -1.48 17.64 4.87
N LYS A 312 -0.74 16.54 4.69
CA LYS A 312 -1.31 15.19 4.74
C LYS A 312 -0.86 14.44 5.97
N ILE A 313 -1.79 13.68 6.55
CA ILE A 313 -1.48 12.73 7.61
C ILE A 313 -0.88 11.47 6.98
N LYS A 314 0.34 11.11 7.38
CA LYS A 314 0.99 9.85 6.98
C LYS A 314 0.06 8.68 7.24
N SER A 315 -0.03 7.72 6.32
CA SER A 315 -0.74 6.47 6.63
C SER A 315 -0.03 5.71 7.76
N PRO A 316 -0.69 4.79 8.49
CA PRO A 316 -0.01 4.03 9.55
C PRO A 316 1.26 3.31 9.07
N VAL A 317 1.21 2.67 7.91
CA VAL A 317 2.38 2.00 7.32
C VAL A 317 3.47 3.01 6.95
N GLU A 318 3.12 4.13 6.33
CA GLU A 318 4.06 5.19 5.99
C GLU A 318 4.75 5.77 7.23
N PHE A 319 4.00 6.00 8.31
CA PHE A 319 4.53 6.50 9.59
C PHE A 319 5.52 5.53 10.22
N LEU A 320 5.17 4.23 10.29
CA LEU A 320 6.04 3.19 10.86
C LEU A 320 7.31 2.99 10.03
N VAL A 321 7.18 2.94 8.70
CA VAL A 321 8.33 2.79 7.79
C VAL A 321 9.24 4.02 7.87
N ASN A 322 8.69 5.23 7.80
CA ASN A 322 9.47 6.47 7.87
C ASN A 322 10.23 6.56 9.20
N LEU A 323 9.58 6.34 10.35
CA LEU A 323 10.26 6.33 11.65
C LEU A 323 11.38 5.28 11.71
N SER A 324 11.11 4.06 11.23
CA SER A 324 12.09 2.97 11.27
C SER A 324 13.30 3.25 10.38
N ARG A 325 13.07 3.81 9.20
CA ARG A 325 14.12 4.14 8.23
C ARG A 325 14.96 5.33 8.70
N GLU A 326 14.33 6.40 9.17
CA GLU A 326 14.99 7.63 9.62
C GLU A 326 15.97 7.36 10.78
N PHE A 327 15.57 6.53 11.74
CA PHE A 327 16.37 6.23 12.93
C PHE A 327 17.09 4.88 12.89
N TYR A 328 17.11 4.21 11.73
CA TYR A 328 17.74 2.90 11.51
C TYR A 328 17.33 1.86 12.57
N VAL A 329 16.03 1.81 12.84
CA VAL A 329 15.47 0.97 13.90
C VAL A 329 15.55 -0.50 13.52
N THR A 330 16.05 -1.30 14.47
CA THR A 330 15.97 -2.77 14.41
C THR A 330 14.96 -3.27 15.43
N TYR A 331 14.05 -4.15 15.01
CA TYR A 331 13.06 -4.77 15.89
C TYR A 331 13.49 -6.20 16.23
N SER A 332 13.69 -6.50 17.52
CA SER A 332 14.02 -7.87 17.94
C SER A 332 12.82 -8.83 17.84
N LYS A 333 11.60 -8.29 17.92
CA LYS A 333 10.34 -9.02 17.73
C LYS A 333 9.48 -8.28 16.69
N PRO A 334 9.70 -8.49 15.38
CA PRO A 334 9.07 -7.68 14.33
C PRO A 334 7.55 -7.78 14.29
N GLN A 335 6.94 -8.78 14.94
CA GLN A 335 5.48 -8.95 15.07
C GLN A 335 4.79 -7.73 15.70
N ILE A 336 5.51 -6.92 16.46
CA ILE A 336 4.99 -5.64 16.96
C ILE A 336 4.50 -4.73 15.83
N LEU A 337 5.15 -4.75 14.66
CA LEU A 337 4.78 -3.91 13.52
C LEU A 337 3.40 -4.28 12.99
N ILE A 338 3.02 -5.57 13.04
CA ILE A 338 1.67 -6.02 12.68
C ILE A 338 0.65 -5.49 13.70
N GLN A 339 0.95 -5.57 14.99
CA GLN A 339 0.02 -5.11 16.01
C GLN A 339 -0.18 -3.59 15.99
N LEU A 340 0.89 -2.83 15.71
CA LEU A 340 0.81 -1.38 15.50
C LEU A 340 -0.01 -1.07 14.24
N GLN A 341 0.21 -1.79 13.13
CA GLN A 341 -0.62 -1.68 11.93
C GLN A 341 -2.11 -1.90 12.23
N SER A 342 -2.46 -2.99 12.93
CA SER A 342 -3.84 -3.31 13.31
C SER A 342 -4.45 -2.26 14.24
N SER A 343 -3.68 -1.78 15.23
CA SER A 343 -4.13 -0.78 16.19
C SER A 343 -4.33 0.60 15.56
N LEU A 344 -3.56 0.92 14.51
CA LEU A 344 -3.64 2.18 13.77
C LEU A 344 -4.56 2.11 12.54
N GLY A 345 -5.09 0.93 12.20
CA GLY A 345 -6.13 0.75 11.18
C GLY A 345 -5.63 0.46 9.76
N GLN A 346 -4.36 0.09 9.57
CA GLN A 346 -3.83 -0.30 8.25
C GLN A 346 -2.96 -1.55 8.33
N TYR A 347 -3.59 -2.73 8.37
CA TYR A 347 -2.89 -4.03 8.30
C TYR A 347 -2.73 -4.49 6.86
N LEU A 348 -1.50 -4.51 6.34
CA LEU A 348 -1.22 -4.90 4.95
C LEU A 348 -1.77 -6.31 4.65
N PHE A 349 -2.16 -6.53 3.40
CA PHE A 349 -2.83 -7.74 2.90
C PHE A 349 -4.24 -8.02 3.46
N ASN A 350 -4.73 -7.21 4.40
CA ASN A 350 -6.06 -7.36 4.98
C ASN A 350 -6.86 -6.04 4.93
N PRO A 351 -7.29 -5.59 3.73
CA PRO A 351 -8.11 -4.40 3.60
C PRO A 351 -9.49 -4.58 4.26
N PRO A 352 -10.11 -3.50 4.76
CA PRO A 352 -11.42 -3.57 5.40
C PRO A 352 -12.55 -3.92 4.41
N ASN A 353 -12.40 -3.53 3.14
CA ASN A 353 -13.30 -3.87 2.03
C ASN A 353 -12.61 -3.60 0.67
N VAL A 354 -13.33 -3.83 -0.43
CA VAL A 354 -12.83 -3.69 -1.82
C VAL A 354 -12.40 -2.26 -2.16
N ALA A 355 -12.90 -1.24 -1.46
CA ALA A 355 -12.47 0.15 -1.65
C ALA A 355 -11.11 0.46 -1.01
N GLY A 356 -10.51 -0.49 -0.28
CA GLY A 356 -9.24 -0.34 0.39
C GLY A 356 -9.35 0.37 1.74
N TRP A 357 -8.26 1.02 2.15
CA TRP A 357 -8.24 1.76 3.41
C TRP A 357 -8.62 3.22 3.20
N PRO A 358 -9.55 3.78 3.99
CA PRO A 358 -9.84 5.20 3.94
C PRO A 358 -8.63 6.01 4.44
N GLY A 359 -8.30 7.08 3.72
CA GLY A 359 -7.13 7.93 4.01
C GLY A 359 -7.46 9.22 4.78
N GLY A 360 -6.42 10.01 5.03
CA GLY A 360 -6.54 11.34 5.64
C GLY A 360 -6.90 11.28 7.12
N LYS A 361 -7.93 12.04 7.52
CA LYS A 361 -8.35 12.16 8.93
C LYS A 361 -8.90 10.86 9.53
N THR A 362 -9.28 9.88 8.72
CA THR A 362 -9.77 8.57 9.22
C THR A 362 -8.69 7.77 9.93
N TRP A 363 -7.41 8.12 9.76
CA TRP A 363 -6.31 7.55 10.51
C TRP A 363 -6.21 8.05 11.96
N ILE A 364 -7.08 8.98 12.36
CA ILE A 364 -7.02 9.69 13.64
C ILE A 364 -8.36 9.59 14.36
N ASP A 365 -8.31 8.95 15.52
CA ASP A 365 -9.29 9.01 16.60
C ASP A 365 -8.56 9.26 17.93
N SER A 366 -9.28 9.32 19.05
CA SER A 366 -8.68 9.61 20.36
C SER A 366 -7.62 8.58 20.77
N SER A 367 -7.80 7.30 20.41
CA SER A 367 -6.94 6.20 20.80
C SER A 367 -5.69 6.11 19.91
N SER A 368 -5.90 6.14 18.60
CA SER A 368 -4.84 6.11 17.59
C SER A 368 -3.97 7.35 17.64
N LEU A 369 -4.52 8.56 17.89
CA LEU A 369 -3.69 9.75 18.08
C LEU A 369 -2.73 9.58 19.25
N MET A 370 -3.24 9.16 20.42
CA MET A 370 -2.43 8.95 21.61
C MET A 370 -1.33 7.91 21.36
N LEU A 371 -1.65 6.80 20.68
CA LEU A 371 -0.69 5.77 20.32
C LEU A 371 0.38 6.32 19.36
N ARG A 372 0.00 7.06 18.31
CA ARG A 372 0.92 7.67 17.34
C ARG A 372 1.90 8.63 17.98
N LEU A 373 1.48 9.43 18.95
CA LEU A 373 2.36 10.34 19.70
C LEU A 373 3.34 9.58 20.63
N LYS A 374 2.92 8.43 21.16
CA LYS A 374 3.76 7.60 22.04
C LYS A 374 4.78 6.76 21.27
N ILE A 375 4.43 6.21 20.11
CA ILE A 375 5.27 5.27 19.33
C ILE A 375 6.74 5.74 19.21
N PRO A 376 7.05 6.98 18.79
CA PRO A 376 8.43 7.42 18.62
C PRO A 376 9.23 7.35 19.91
N SER A 377 8.70 7.87 21.02
CA SER A 377 9.37 7.79 22.32
C SER A 377 9.69 6.36 22.76
N LEU A 378 8.88 5.38 22.36
CA LEU A 378 9.04 3.98 22.76
C LEU A 378 10.02 3.25 21.86
N VAL A 379 9.87 3.42 20.54
CA VAL A 379 10.75 2.83 19.54
C VAL A 379 12.18 3.38 19.67
N LEU A 380 12.32 4.67 20.02
CA LEU A 380 13.61 5.35 20.00
C LEU A 380 14.38 5.33 21.34
N ASN A 381 13.71 5.08 22.48
CA ASN A 381 14.36 4.99 23.80
C ASN A 381 14.58 3.57 24.32
N ASP A 382 14.47 2.54 23.46
CA ASP A 382 14.46 1.15 23.94
C ASP A 382 13.35 0.94 24.98
N GLY A 383 12.24 1.67 24.80
CA GLY A 383 11.16 1.76 25.75
C GLY A 383 10.30 0.51 25.73
N ILE A 384 9.97 0.00 26.91
CA ILE A 384 8.97 -1.04 27.07
C ILE A 384 7.61 -0.35 27.17
N LEU A 385 6.84 -0.33 26.07
CA LEU A 385 5.41 -0.04 26.16
C LEU A 385 4.69 -1.33 26.57
N ASP A 386 3.94 -1.28 27.65
CA ASP A 386 2.81 -2.20 27.83
C ASP A 386 1.59 -1.52 27.22
N PHE A 387 1.00 -2.16 26.22
CA PHE A 387 -0.28 -1.72 25.67
C PHE A 387 -1.12 -2.93 25.35
N ASP A 388 -2.42 -2.78 25.61
CA ASP A 388 -3.43 -3.71 25.13
C ASP A 388 -3.58 -3.48 23.62
N GLY A 389 -2.70 -4.14 22.84
CA GLY A 389 -2.79 -4.16 21.40
C GLY A 389 -4.04 -4.91 20.93
N LYS A 390 -4.55 -4.55 19.75
CA LYS A 390 -5.54 -5.41 19.10
C LYS A 390 -4.87 -6.71 18.67
N ALA A 391 -5.59 -7.82 18.84
CA ALA A 391 -5.23 -9.08 18.21
C ALA A 391 -5.10 -8.85 16.68
N ASP A 392 -4.17 -9.53 16.03
CA ASP A 392 -4.16 -9.50 14.58
C ASP A 392 -5.39 -10.29 14.04
N PRO A 393 -5.86 -10.00 12.81
CA PRO A 393 -7.02 -10.69 12.24
C PRO A 393 -6.94 -12.21 12.20
N GLU A 394 -5.74 -12.78 12.08
CA GLU A 394 -5.55 -14.23 12.19
C GLU A 394 -5.86 -14.72 13.61
N ASP A 395 -5.40 -14.01 14.65
CA ASP A 395 -5.72 -14.29 16.05
C ASP A 395 -7.21 -14.03 16.35
N GLU A 396 -7.80 -12.95 15.82
CA GLU A 396 -9.23 -12.66 15.96
C GLU A 396 -10.10 -13.79 15.36
N ALA A 397 -9.71 -14.33 14.21
CA ALA A 397 -10.40 -15.46 13.60
C ALA A 397 -10.34 -16.72 14.48
N VAL A 398 -9.17 -17.00 15.07
CA VAL A 398 -9.00 -18.13 16.00
C VAL A 398 -9.83 -17.93 17.27
N ILE A 399 -9.88 -16.72 17.83
CA ILE A 399 -10.68 -16.38 19.00
C ILE A 399 -12.18 -16.53 18.70
N ALA A 400 -12.65 -16.06 17.53
CA ALA A 400 -14.04 -16.16 17.12
C ALA A 400 -14.51 -17.62 16.96
N LEU A 401 -13.63 -18.50 16.50
CA LEU A 401 -13.89 -19.95 16.42
C LEU A 401 -14.00 -20.59 17.81
N ASN A 402 -13.23 -20.08 18.79
CA ASN A 402 -13.22 -20.55 20.17
C ASN A 402 -14.16 -19.73 21.08
N LYS A 403 -15.48 -19.89 20.90
CA LYS A 403 -16.56 -19.21 21.66
C LYS A 403 -16.45 -19.22 23.20
N LYS A 404 -15.53 -20.00 23.79
CA LYS A 404 -15.33 -20.14 25.25
C LYS A 404 -14.20 -19.28 25.84
N GLN A 405 -13.33 -18.66 25.03
CA GLN A 405 -12.27 -17.80 25.55
C GLN A 405 -12.64 -16.33 25.42
N LYS A 406 -12.74 -15.61 26.55
CA LYS A 406 -12.72 -14.14 26.52
C LYS A 406 -11.39 -13.72 25.88
N PRO A 407 -11.38 -12.75 24.94
CA PRO A 407 -10.14 -12.20 24.42
C PRO A 407 -9.32 -11.67 25.60
N ARG A 408 -8.19 -12.32 25.90
CA ARG A 408 -7.24 -11.78 26.85
C ARG A 408 -6.45 -10.70 26.14
N PRO A 409 -6.20 -9.54 26.76
CA PRO A 409 -5.29 -8.57 26.18
C PRO A 409 -3.94 -9.24 25.92
N VAL A 410 -3.48 -9.18 24.67
CA VAL A 410 -2.15 -9.67 24.31
C VAL A 410 -1.17 -8.60 24.75
N ARG A 411 -0.39 -8.90 25.80
CA ARG A 411 0.71 -8.02 26.20
C ARG A 411 1.79 -8.05 25.15
N SER A 412 2.15 -6.87 24.67
CA SER A 412 3.11 -6.72 23.59
C SER A 412 4.16 -5.67 23.95
N TYR A 413 5.41 -5.98 23.63
CA TYR A 413 6.54 -5.13 23.94
C TYR A 413 7.25 -4.76 22.64
N ILE A 414 7.52 -3.47 22.45
CA ILE A 414 8.08 -2.95 21.21
C ILE A 414 9.49 -3.49 20.94
N ASN A 415 10.31 -3.66 21.99
CA ASN A 415 11.68 -4.21 21.95
C ASN A 415 12.43 -3.86 20.65
N ALA A 416 12.64 -2.56 20.47
CA ALA A 416 13.21 -1.97 19.27
C ALA A 416 14.39 -1.10 19.65
N LYS A 417 15.41 -1.11 18.79
CA LYS A 417 16.66 -0.37 19.00
C LYS A 417 16.92 0.56 17.84
N ALA A 418 16.90 1.86 18.11
CA ALA A 418 17.37 2.89 17.18
C ALA A 418 18.90 2.97 17.16
N ASP A 419 19.50 3.12 15.98
CA ASP A 419 20.94 3.36 15.84
C ASP A 419 21.23 4.86 15.93
N TRP A 420 21.25 5.37 17.17
CA TRP A 420 21.53 6.78 17.45
C TRP A 420 22.91 7.23 16.98
N SER A 421 23.90 6.35 17.00
CA SER A 421 25.25 6.66 16.54
C SER A 421 25.24 6.94 15.03
N LYS A 422 24.58 6.06 14.26
CA LYS A 422 24.43 6.25 12.81
C LYS A 422 23.57 7.47 12.48
N PHE A 423 22.43 7.64 13.14
CA PHE A 423 21.54 8.80 12.94
C PHE A 423 22.26 10.12 13.23
N LEU A 424 22.92 10.27 14.39
CA LEU A 424 23.58 11.52 14.74
C LEU A 424 24.81 11.81 13.87
N ALA A 425 25.49 10.78 13.36
CA ALA A 425 26.61 10.93 12.44
C ALA A 425 26.21 11.50 11.07
N CYS A 426 24.93 11.46 10.71
CA CYS A 426 24.40 12.04 9.48
C CYS A 426 24.39 13.58 9.49
N PHE A 427 24.53 14.22 10.64
CA PHE A 427 24.38 15.67 10.79
C PHE A 427 25.73 16.38 11.02
N PRO A 428 25.84 17.68 10.67
CA PRO A 428 26.98 18.50 11.04
C PRO A 428 27.17 18.56 12.56
N LYS A 429 28.42 18.63 13.02
CA LYS A 429 28.76 18.66 14.46
C LYS A 429 28.16 19.86 15.19
N ASP A 430 27.90 20.95 14.48
CA ASP A 430 27.35 22.21 14.96
C ASP A 430 25.84 22.33 14.75
N MET A 431 25.16 21.25 14.32
CA MET A 431 23.71 21.29 14.09
C MET A 431 22.95 21.68 15.35
N LYS A 432 22.07 22.67 15.20
CA LYS A 432 21.20 23.15 16.27
C LYS A 432 19.92 22.33 16.37
N GLN A 433 19.32 22.33 17.55
CA GLN A 433 18.07 21.62 17.83
C GLN A 433 16.92 22.11 16.93
N THR A 434 16.85 23.42 16.66
CA THR A 434 15.85 24.02 15.76
C THR A 434 16.04 23.59 14.30
N GLU A 435 17.28 23.39 13.86
CA GLU A 435 17.60 22.92 12.51
C GLU A 435 17.24 21.43 12.37
N LEU A 436 17.53 20.64 13.40
CA LEU A 436 17.12 19.23 13.45
C LEU A 436 15.60 19.10 13.40
N ALA A 437 14.88 19.92 14.16
CA ALA A 437 13.41 19.93 14.12
C ALA A 437 12.88 20.35 12.74
N ALA A 438 13.45 21.38 12.13
CA ALA A 438 13.09 21.80 10.77
C ALA A 438 13.42 20.72 9.71
N PHE A 439 14.40 19.85 9.97
CA PHE A 439 14.65 18.69 9.14
C PHE A 439 13.61 17.58 9.36
N LEU A 440 13.30 17.23 10.62
CA LEU A 440 12.36 16.15 10.95
C LEU A 440 10.89 16.48 10.64
N LEU A 441 10.49 17.74 10.73
CA LEU A 441 9.10 18.19 10.54
C LEU A 441 8.89 18.77 9.16
N GLU A 442 7.84 18.36 8.45
CA GLU A 442 7.42 19.05 7.22
C GLU A 442 6.81 20.43 7.48
N PRO A 443 5.93 20.61 8.49
CA PRO A 443 5.46 21.94 8.88
C PRO A 443 6.60 22.82 9.43
N PRO A 444 6.51 24.15 9.27
CA PRO A 444 7.51 25.07 9.79
C PRO A 444 7.57 25.06 11.31
N VAL A 445 8.78 25.25 11.86
CA VAL A 445 9.00 25.39 13.31
C VAL A 445 8.41 26.71 13.79
N ASP A 446 7.27 26.63 14.48
CA ASP A 446 6.61 27.76 15.10
C ASP A 446 7.06 27.97 16.56
N LYS A 447 6.41 28.91 17.26
CA LYS A 447 6.72 29.19 18.66
C LYS A 447 6.49 27.98 19.57
N LYS A 448 5.39 27.24 19.38
CA LYS A 448 5.04 26.08 20.20
C LYS A 448 6.10 24.98 20.05
N ILE A 449 6.53 24.72 18.82
CA ILE A 449 7.61 23.76 18.54
C ILE A 449 8.92 24.26 19.15
N SER A 450 9.23 25.55 19.02
CA SER A 450 10.44 26.14 19.61
C SER A 450 10.48 26.01 21.13
N ASP A 451 9.34 26.19 21.81
CA ASP A 451 9.22 26.06 23.26
C ASP A 451 9.48 24.61 23.73
N VAL A 452 8.96 23.62 22.99
CA VAL A 452 9.24 22.18 23.24
C VAL A 452 10.73 21.89 23.05
N ILE A 453 11.35 22.46 22.01
CA ILE A 453 12.77 22.27 21.71
C ILE A 453 13.67 22.94 22.75
N ALA A 454 13.29 24.12 23.26
CA ALA A 454 14.09 24.90 24.20
C ALA A 454 14.39 24.14 25.50
N SER A 455 13.49 23.23 25.91
CA SER A 455 13.72 22.34 27.06
C SER A 455 14.73 21.20 26.82
N ASN A 456 15.20 21.01 25.59
CA ASN A 456 16.05 19.89 25.19
C ASN A 456 17.48 20.33 24.85
N ILE A 457 18.44 19.97 25.69
CA ILE A 457 19.86 20.32 25.48
C ILE A 457 20.51 19.42 24.42
N LYS A 458 20.11 18.15 24.33
CA LYS A 458 20.72 17.16 23.41
C LYS A 458 19.88 16.96 22.14
N LEU A 459 20.55 16.77 21.00
CA LEU A 459 19.89 16.46 19.71
C LEU A 459 19.04 15.19 19.77
N LYS A 460 19.50 14.14 20.46
CA LYS A 460 18.72 12.92 20.71
C LYS A 460 17.37 13.21 21.36
N ASN A 461 17.37 13.95 22.47
CA ASN A 461 16.14 14.27 23.21
C ASN A 461 15.21 15.16 22.37
N THR A 462 15.80 16.09 21.61
CA THR A 462 15.06 16.92 20.64
C THR A 462 14.36 16.04 19.60
N ALA A 463 15.08 15.10 18.97
CA ALA A 463 14.49 14.21 17.97
C ALA A 463 13.34 13.38 18.52
N ILE A 464 13.49 12.82 19.73
CA ILE A 464 12.41 12.08 20.39
C ILE A 464 11.20 12.98 20.65
N ALA A 465 11.41 14.16 21.24
CA ALA A 465 10.34 15.09 21.55
C ALA A 465 9.57 15.50 20.29
N VAL A 466 10.31 15.91 19.24
CA VAL A 466 9.77 16.39 17.96
C VAL A 466 9.00 15.28 17.23
N THR A 467 9.55 14.07 17.16
CA THR A 467 8.87 12.95 16.49
C THR A 467 7.60 12.52 17.22
N SER A 468 7.53 12.72 18.53
CA SER A 468 6.34 12.50 19.36
C SER A 468 5.29 13.64 19.27
N MET A 469 5.45 14.63 18.39
CA MET A 469 4.48 15.70 18.19
C MET A 469 3.46 15.39 17.07
N PRO A 470 2.25 15.96 17.08
CA PRO A 470 1.30 15.85 15.98
C PRO A 470 1.88 16.28 14.62
N GLU A 471 2.74 17.28 14.62
CA GLU A 471 3.34 17.88 13.42
C GLU A 471 4.26 16.87 12.68
N TYR A 472 4.86 15.91 13.39
CA TYR A 472 5.64 14.83 12.76
C TYR A 472 4.77 13.81 12.02
N GLN A 473 3.47 13.75 12.32
CA GLN A 473 2.52 12.90 11.59
C GLN A 473 2.20 13.43 10.20
N LEU A 474 2.62 14.67 9.90
CA LEU A 474 2.34 15.34 8.63
C LEU A 474 3.48 15.13 7.63
N CYS A 475 3.15 14.95 6.36
CA CYS A 475 4.08 14.93 5.23
C CYS A 475 3.59 15.82 4.11
#